data_AF-A0A642C492-F1
#
_entry.id   AF-A0A642C492-F1
#
_cell.length_a   1.000
_cell.length_b   1.000
_cell.length_c   1.000
_cell.angle_alpha   90.00
_cell.angle_beta   90.00
_cell.angle_gamma   90.00
#
_symmetry.space_group_name_H-M   'P 1'
#
loop_
_entity.id
_entity.type
_entity.pdbx_description
1 polymer ?
#
loop_
_entity_poly.entity_id
_entity_poly.type
_entity_poly.pdbx_seq_one_letter_code
_entity_poly.pdbx_strand_id
1 'polypeptide(L)'
;MREIKLTDITREELWAKQRLSFTDIDYAVWERNKSMLHQFSKMNRNCTFVVDVYKCRYAYASPNFVDLLGYDAHKIATLERQGDYLESRIHPDDREQLL
;
A
#
# COMPACT_ATOMS: atom_id res chain seq x y z
N MET A 1 8.44 -23.54 27.56
CA MET A 1 8.32 -22.08 27.34
C MET A 1 7.73 -21.89 25.95
N ARG A 2 6.58 -21.22 25.83
CA ARG A 2 6.07 -20.83 24.50
C ARG A 2 6.81 -19.56 24.13
N GLU A 3 7.66 -19.61 23.12
CA GLU A 3 8.17 -18.40 22.47
C GLU A 3 6.95 -17.61 21.97
N ILE A 4 6.75 -16.42 22.52
CA ILE A 4 5.78 -15.47 21.99
C ILE A 4 6.40 -14.96 20.69
N LYS A 5 6.00 -15.56 19.56
CA LYS A 5 6.26 -14.97 18.24
C LYS A 5 5.62 -13.58 18.24
N LEU A 6 6.42 -12.54 18.00
CA LEU A 6 6.03 -11.13 17.95
C LEU A 6 5.09 -10.78 16.76
N THR A 7 4.45 -11.77 16.11
CA THR A 7 3.95 -11.68 14.73
C THR A 7 2.46 -11.98 14.62
N ASP A 8 1.60 -11.17 15.23
CA ASP A 8 0.14 -11.27 15.02
C ASP A 8 -0.54 -9.91 14.76
N ILE A 9 0.21 -8.84 14.50
CA ILE A 9 -0.40 -7.56 14.12
C ILE A 9 -0.67 -7.57 12.61
N THR A 10 -1.95 -7.53 12.25
CA THR A 10 -2.38 -7.41 10.86
C THR A 10 -2.02 -6.04 10.29
N ARG A 11 -1.92 -5.97 8.96
CA ARG A 11 -1.70 -4.72 8.24
C ARG A 11 -2.78 -3.69 8.54
N GLU A 12 -4.04 -4.13 8.56
CA GLU A 12 -5.19 -3.29 8.85
C GLU A 12 -5.10 -2.73 10.27
N GLU A 13 -4.62 -3.52 11.24
CA GLU A 13 -4.32 -3.03 12.59
C GLU A 13 -3.15 -2.03 12.60
N LEU A 14 -2.10 -2.24 11.80
CA LEU A 14 -1.02 -1.26 11.65
C LEU A 14 -1.52 0.07 11.07
N TRP A 15 -2.38 0.03 10.06
CA TRP A 15 -2.99 1.23 9.49
C TRP A 15 -3.87 1.93 10.52
N ALA A 16 -4.70 1.17 11.25
CA ALA A 16 -5.60 1.71 12.27
C ALA A 16 -4.88 2.43 13.42
N LYS A 17 -3.58 2.17 13.67
CA LYS A 17 -2.78 2.90 14.66
C LYS A 17 -2.70 4.41 14.38
N GLN A 18 -2.95 4.85 13.15
CA GLN A 18 -2.97 6.27 12.78
C GLN A 18 -4.20 7.02 13.33
N ARG A 19 -5.24 6.29 13.78
CA ARG A 19 -6.44 6.84 14.45
C ARG A 19 -7.11 7.99 13.68
N LEU A 20 -7.18 7.89 12.36
CA LEU A 20 -7.85 8.88 11.51
C LEU A 20 -9.37 8.79 11.67
N SER A 21 -10.02 9.93 11.81
CA SER A 21 -11.48 10.04 11.79
C SER A 21 -11.98 10.55 10.43
N PHE A 22 -13.27 10.40 10.14
CA PHE A 22 -13.87 10.91 8.91
C PHE A 22 -13.70 12.42 8.75
N THR A 23 -13.75 13.18 9.85
CA THR A 23 -13.58 14.64 9.83
C THR A 23 -12.16 15.08 9.49
N ASP A 24 -11.19 14.18 9.56
CA ASP A 24 -9.78 14.46 9.23
C ASP A 24 -9.48 14.27 7.73
N ILE A 25 -10.46 13.83 6.93
CA ILE A 25 -10.21 13.36 5.56
C ILE A 25 -10.95 14.22 4.54
N ASP A 26 -10.17 14.96 3.76
CA ASP A 26 -10.64 15.65 2.56
C ASP A 26 -10.19 14.92 1.29
N TYR A 27 -11.09 14.17 0.69
CA TYR A 27 -10.82 13.45 -0.56
C TYR A 27 -10.61 14.38 -1.77
N ALA A 28 -11.03 15.65 -1.72
CA ALA A 28 -10.73 16.59 -2.80
C ALA A 28 -9.22 16.90 -2.84
N VAL A 29 -8.55 16.92 -1.68
CA VAL A 29 -7.09 17.05 -1.61
C VAL A 29 -6.41 15.85 -2.26
N TRP A 30 -6.90 14.63 -2.01
CA TRP A 30 -6.38 13.43 -2.66
C TRP A 30 -6.50 13.51 -4.18
N GLU A 31 -7.70 13.78 -4.71
CA GLU A 31 -7.93 13.83 -6.15
C GLU A 31 -7.07 14.90 -6.85
N ARG A 32 -6.91 16.07 -6.23
CA ARG A 32 -6.05 17.14 -6.76
C ARG A 32 -4.59 16.71 -6.87
N ASN A 33 -4.07 15.97 -5.89
CA ASN A 33 -2.65 15.62 -5.81
C ASN A 33 -2.30 14.29 -6.50
N LYS A 34 -3.28 13.45 -6.84
CA LYS A 34 -3.06 12.15 -7.49
C LYS A 34 -2.26 12.25 -8.79
N SER A 35 -2.47 13.31 -9.57
CA SER A 35 -1.72 13.56 -10.81
C SER A 35 -0.21 13.71 -10.59
N MET A 36 0.21 14.28 -9.45
CA MET A 36 1.63 14.42 -9.12
C MET A 36 2.30 13.06 -8.86
N LEU A 37 1.58 12.10 -8.26
CA LEU A 37 2.09 10.74 -8.05
C LEU A 37 2.36 10.01 -9.37
N HIS A 38 1.52 10.26 -10.38
CA HIS A 38 1.74 9.74 -11.73
C HIS A 38 2.95 10.38 -12.42
N GLN A 39 3.25 11.66 -12.15
CA GLN A 39 4.45 12.30 -12.68
C GLN A 39 5.71 11.82 -11.95
N PHE A 40 5.62 11.67 -10.62
CA PHE A 40 6.73 11.20 -9.79
C PHE A 40 7.21 9.80 -10.21
N SER A 41 6.29 8.90 -10.57
CA SER A 41 6.64 7.56 -11.05
C SER A 41 7.38 7.58 -12.40
N LYS A 42 7.21 8.63 -13.21
CA LYS A 42 7.94 8.79 -14.48
C LYS A 42 9.33 9.38 -14.28
N MET A 43 9.51 10.21 -13.26
CA MET A 43 10.79 10.88 -12.99
C MET A 43 11.76 9.97 -12.25
N ASN A 44 11.25 9.11 -11.37
CA ASN A 44 12.05 8.25 -10.52
C ASN A 44 11.76 6.78 -10.83
N ARG A 45 12.81 5.95 -10.92
CA ARG A 45 12.68 4.48 -11.08
C ARG A 45 12.30 3.81 -9.75
N ASN A 46 11.28 4.33 -9.07
CA ASN A 46 10.75 3.80 -7.83
C ASN A 46 9.33 3.27 -8.03
N CYS A 47 8.87 2.46 -7.07
CA CYS A 47 7.50 2.03 -6.97
C CYS A 47 6.84 2.78 -5.81
N THR A 48 5.73 3.46 -6.06
CA THR A 48 5.00 4.23 -5.05
C THR A 48 3.56 3.72 -4.97
N PHE A 49 3.05 3.56 -3.76
CA PHE A 49 1.64 3.26 -3.51
C PHE A 49 1.10 4.17 -2.41
N VAL A 50 -0.21 4.30 -2.36
CA VAL A 50 -0.93 5.05 -1.32
C VAL A 50 -2.02 4.18 -0.73
N VAL A 51 -2.13 4.20 0.59
CA VAL A 51 -3.16 3.52 1.36
C VAL A 51 -4.16 4.56 1.85
N ASP A 52 -5.45 4.34 1.58
CA ASP A 52 -6.53 4.99 2.30
C ASP A 52 -6.76 4.20 3.60
N VAL A 53 -6.16 4.71 4.67
CA VAL A 53 -6.17 4.09 6.01
C VAL A 53 -7.57 4.03 6.60
N TYR A 54 -8.41 5.02 6.31
CA TYR A 54 -9.79 5.06 6.80
C TYR A 54 -10.68 4.04 6.11
N LYS A 55 -10.50 3.86 4.79
CA LYS A 55 -11.19 2.79 4.03
C LYS A 55 -10.48 1.43 4.09
N CYS A 56 -9.37 1.32 4.82
CA CYS A 56 -8.52 0.13 4.89
C CYS A 56 -8.22 -0.50 3.53
N ARG A 57 -7.82 0.31 2.54
CA ARG A 57 -7.52 -0.19 1.20
C ARG A 57 -6.46 0.62 0.48
N TYR A 58 -5.84 0.02 -0.53
CA TYR A 58 -5.00 0.75 -1.47
C TYR A 58 -5.81 1.74 -2.31
N ALA A 59 -5.35 2.99 -2.38
CA ALA A 59 -5.95 4.07 -3.18
C ALA A 59 -5.21 4.30 -4.51
N TYR A 60 -3.93 3.92 -4.58
CA TYR A 60 -3.09 4.10 -5.76
C TYR A 60 -1.88 3.16 -5.71
N ALA A 61 -1.44 2.72 -6.88
CA ALA A 61 -0.10 2.19 -7.10
C ALA A 61 0.43 2.67 -8.45
N SER A 62 1.73 2.98 -8.49
CA SER A 62 2.41 3.40 -9.71
C SER A 62 2.52 2.26 -10.73
N PRO A 63 2.49 2.55 -12.04
CA PRO A 63 2.70 1.54 -13.08
C PRO A 63 4.07 0.86 -12.99
N ASN A 64 5.04 1.49 -12.35
CA ASN A 64 6.39 0.96 -12.15
C ASN A 64 6.45 -0.39 -11.42
N PHE A 65 5.40 -0.76 -10.67
CA PHE A 65 5.29 -2.13 -10.12
C PHE A 65 5.26 -3.18 -11.23
N VAL A 66 4.62 -2.87 -12.36
CA VAL A 66 4.62 -3.73 -13.55
C VAL A 66 5.97 -3.65 -14.24
N ASP A 67 6.42 -2.44 -14.56
CA ASP A 67 7.58 -2.24 -15.44
C ASP A 67 8.92 -2.64 -14.79
N LEU A 68 9.06 -2.46 -13.47
CA LEU A 68 10.32 -2.73 -12.75
C LEU A 68 10.30 -4.07 -12.01
N LEU A 69 9.16 -4.46 -11.44
CA LEU A 69 9.06 -5.66 -10.59
C LEU A 69 8.28 -6.81 -11.27
N GLY A 70 7.73 -6.59 -12.47
CA GLY A 70 7.00 -7.61 -13.22
C GLY A 70 5.66 -8.00 -12.58
N TYR A 71 5.02 -7.09 -11.83
CA TYR A 71 3.71 -7.37 -11.22
C TYR A 71 2.62 -7.41 -12.31
N ASP A 72 1.50 -8.06 -11.99
CA ASP A 72 0.37 -8.15 -12.91
C ASP A 72 -0.29 -6.77 -13.10
N ALA A 73 -0.37 -6.33 -14.35
CA ALA A 73 -0.88 -5.01 -14.69
C ALA A 73 -2.35 -4.82 -14.31
N HIS A 74 -3.17 -5.87 -14.44
CA HIS A 74 -4.59 -5.79 -14.08
C HIS A 74 -4.76 -5.68 -12.56
N LYS A 75 -3.97 -6.44 -11.78
CA LYS A 75 -3.98 -6.36 -10.32
C LYS A 75 -3.47 -5.02 -9.81
N ILE A 76 -2.45 -4.42 -10.44
CA ILE A 76 -2.01 -3.06 -10.10
C ILE A 76 -3.07 -2.02 -10.44
N ALA A 77 -3.70 -2.10 -11.62
CA ALA A 77 -4.75 -1.17 -12.03
C ALA A 77 -6.01 -1.26 -11.14
N THR A 78 -6.28 -2.42 -10.56
CA THR A 78 -7.44 -2.68 -9.70
C THR A 78 -7.06 -2.89 -8.24
N LEU A 79 -5.89 -2.39 -7.80
CA LEU A 79 -5.28 -2.72 -6.52
C LEU A 79 -6.19 -2.50 -5.31
N GLU A 80 -7.11 -1.53 -5.39
CA GLU A 80 -8.16 -1.27 -4.38
C GLU A 80 -9.01 -2.51 -4.03
N ARG A 81 -9.03 -3.54 -4.90
CA ARG A 81 -9.80 -4.80 -4.74
C ARG A 81 -8.93 -6.03 -4.53
N GLN A 82 -7.61 -5.88 -4.55
CA GLN A 82 -6.67 -7.01 -4.58
C GLN A 82 -6.11 -7.39 -3.20
N GLY A 83 -6.65 -6.83 -2.11
CA GLY A 83 -6.29 -7.22 -0.75
C GLY A 83 -4.81 -6.99 -0.42
N ASP A 84 -4.08 -8.07 -0.14
CA ASP A 84 -2.66 -8.09 0.27
C ASP A 84 -1.71 -8.34 -0.90
N TYR A 85 -2.13 -8.03 -2.13
CA TYR A 85 -1.36 -8.36 -3.32
C TYR A 85 0.07 -7.81 -3.29
N LEU A 86 0.32 -6.57 -2.84
CA LEU A 86 1.68 -6.03 -2.80
C LEU A 86 2.57 -6.80 -1.80
N GLU A 87 2.03 -7.12 -0.63
CA GLU A 87 2.70 -7.85 0.44
C GLU A 87 2.96 -9.30 0.02
N SER A 88 2.03 -9.92 -0.70
CA SER A 88 2.16 -11.30 -1.20
C SER A 88 3.39 -11.52 -2.09
N ARG A 89 3.96 -10.43 -2.60
CA ARG A 89 5.15 -10.43 -3.47
C ARG A 89 6.45 -10.23 -2.70
N ILE A 90 6.38 -9.92 -1.41
CA ILE A 90 7.55 -9.81 -0.52
C ILE A 90 8.00 -11.22 -0.14
N HIS A 91 9.31 -11.48 -0.21
CA HIS A 91 9.85 -12.78 0.18
C HIS A 91 9.51 -13.08 1.65
N PRO A 92 9.17 -14.33 2.02
CA PRO A 92 8.81 -14.67 3.39
C PRO A 92 9.86 -14.23 4.42
N ASP A 93 11.15 -14.41 4.11
CA ASP A 93 12.27 -14.03 4.98
C ASP A 93 12.35 -12.50 5.23
N ASP A 94 11.93 -11.69 4.25
CA ASP A 94 11.90 -10.23 4.38
C ASP A 94 10.65 -9.75 5.12
N ARG A 95 9.55 -10.52 5.03
CA ARG A 95 8.27 -10.17 5.66
C ARG A 95 8.37 -10.15 7.17
N GLU A 96 9.19 -11.00 7.77
CA GLU A 96 9.41 -11.03 9.23
C GLU A 96 10.05 -9.73 9.77
N GLN A 97 10.68 -8.92 8.91
CA GLN A 97 11.33 -7.65 9.30
C GLN A 97 10.40 -6.43 9.22
N LEU A 98 9.17 -6.59 8.70
CA LEU A 98 8.24 -5.48 8.47
C LEU A 98 7.24 -5.25 9.62
N LEU A 99 7.22 -6.15 10.62
CA LEU A 99 6.32 -6.12 11.79
C LEU A 99 7.07 -5.69 13.06
#